data_AF-A0A6J3LZY1-F1
#
_entry.id   AF-A0A6J3LZY1-F1
#
_cell.length_a   1.000
_cell.length_b   1.000
_cell.length_c   1.000
_cell.angle_alpha   90.00
_cell.angle_beta   90.00
_cell.angle_gamma   90.00
#
_symmetry.space_group_name_H-M   'P 1'
#
loop_
_entity.id
_entity.type
_entity.pdbx_description
1 polymer ?
#
loop_
_entity_poly.entity_id
_entity_poly.type
_entity_poly.pdbx_seq_one_letter_code
_entity_poly.pdbx_strand_id
1 'polypeptide(L)'
;MGWRDEWPITAFSEPYDGEYLLKLANEGKSPSRQQWSVQKLVQEIEQDLEVRITDIPLVSRGSNNFMRLISQLAAMRTALFRFQVSKEFHARFRLFKSKPPHFDLTSAPTEDFWSHVLVTKIEATIGNISDVIGWEDDHKVTGPPLLRAIPLIMPIEDATNDLYRCVTEHGGFGIHNMTIEETSPDHVGVTSLYDWETGCIVPAFLADPVVPVSQVDLTLSNPARHVVACKPSDNSPADLKTYRTWSDHYFEQLFTHAPVFQIAIERGSAVRILWVALRDCRGEEPDNLFGVFGTWAENRIAKLSA
;
A
#
# COMPACT_ATOMS: atom_id res chain seq x y z
N MET A 1 23.33 8.89 -11.86
CA MET A 1 24.18 8.41 -10.75
C MET A 1 23.80 9.19 -9.50
N GLY A 2 22.69 8.86 -8.83
CA GLY A 2 22.10 9.74 -7.80
C GLY A 2 21.53 9.06 -6.55
N TRP A 3 21.86 7.78 -6.29
CA TRP A 3 21.35 7.05 -5.11
C TRP A 3 22.45 6.56 -4.16
N ARG A 4 23.71 6.83 -4.50
CA ARG A 4 24.78 6.90 -3.52
C ARG A 4 25.08 8.38 -3.33
N ASP A 5 24.17 9.08 -2.66
CA ASP A 5 24.60 10.31 -2.00
C ASP A 5 25.73 9.88 -1.08
N GLU A 6 26.94 10.37 -1.38
CA GLU A 6 28.08 10.10 -0.54
C GLU A 6 27.72 10.61 0.84
N TRP A 7 27.68 9.69 1.80
CA TRP A 7 27.39 10.07 3.15
C TRP A 7 28.37 11.16 3.57
N PRO A 8 27.89 12.29 4.13
CA PRO A 8 28.75 13.40 4.48
C PRO A 8 29.96 12.92 5.29
N ILE A 9 31.13 13.46 4.96
CA ILE A 9 32.35 13.20 5.71
C ILE A 9 32.78 14.47 6.42
N THR A 10 33.21 14.31 7.66
CA THR A 10 33.69 15.41 8.50
C THR A 10 34.92 16.07 7.90
N ALA A 11 35.35 17.18 8.51
CA ALA A 11 36.62 17.82 8.15
C ALA A 11 37.84 16.90 8.32
N PHE A 12 37.73 15.86 9.16
CA PHE A 12 38.76 14.86 9.40
C PHE A 12 38.69 13.66 8.44
N SER A 13 37.82 13.73 7.42
CA SER A 13 37.57 12.64 6.46
C SER A 13 37.00 11.36 7.09
N GLU A 14 36.37 11.50 8.26
CA GLU A 14 35.60 10.43 8.90
C GLU A 14 34.13 10.53 8.46
N PRO A 15 33.38 9.41 8.40
CA PRO A 15 31.93 9.47 8.22
C PRO A 15 31.26 10.35 9.26
N TYR A 16 30.36 11.23 8.84
CA TYR A 16 29.49 11.97 9.76
C TYR A 16 28.67 10.99 10.60
N ASP A 17 28.51 11.25 11.89
CA ASP A 17 27.75 10.40 12.83
C ASP A 17 26.24 10.64 12.77
N GLY A 18 25.79 11.69 12.10
CA GLY A 18 24.38 12.02 11.97
C GLY A 18 23.85 12.98 13.04
N GLU A 19 24.64 13.33 14.06
CA GLU A 19 24.17 14.13 15.18
C GLU A 19 24.53 15.61 15.05
N TYR A 20 23.81 16.49 15.75
CA TYR A 20 24.10 17.92 15.88
C TYR A 20 24.17 18.70 14.54
N LEU A 21 23.41 18.28 13.52
CA LEU A 21 23.53 18.88 12.18
C LEU A 21 23.29 20.39 12.20
N LEU A 22 22.27 20.86 12.92
CA LEU A 22 21.95 22.27 13.02
C LEU A 22 23.07 23.07 13.68
N LYS A 23 23.67 22.53 14.75
CA LYS A 23 24.82 23.15 15.43
C LYS A 23 26.03 23.23 14.51
N LEU A 24 26.36 22.13 13.83
CA LEU A 24 27.46 22.08 12.87
C LEU A 24 27.24 23.05 11.71
N ALA A 25 26.01 23.13 11.20
CA ALA A 25 25.64 24.10 10.17
C ALA A 25 25.84 25.54 10.67
N ASN A 26 25.33 25.90 11.86
CA ASN A 26 25.48 27.24 12.43
C ASN A 26 26.94 27.64 12.70
N GLU A 27 27.81 26.67 12.99
CA GLU A 27 29.25 26.89 13.17
C GLU A 27 30.03 26.95 11.84
N GLY A 28 29.36 26.82 10.69
CA GLY A 28 30.02 26.76 9.38
C GLY A 28 30.78 25.46 9.12
N LYS A 29 30.50 24.41 9.91
CA LYS A 29 31.13 23.08 9.86
C LYS A 29 30.19 22.02 9.28
N SER A 30 29.26 22.41 8.41
CA SER A 30 28.32 21.48 7.80
C SER A 30 29.06 20.34 7.09
N PRO A 31 28.73 19.06 7.36
CA PRO A 31 29.46 17.93 6.80
C PRO A 31 29.18 17.75 5.29
N SER A 32 28.15 18.41 4.75
CA SER A 32 27.70 18.33 3.36
C SER A 32 28.58 19.07 2.33
N ARG A 33 29.80 19.50 2.70
CA ARG A 33 30.86 20.06 1.81
C ARG A 33 30.37 20.83 0.57
N GLN A 34 29.45 21.78 0.77
CA GLN A 34 28.87 22.67 -0.26
C GLN A 34 27.83 22.07 -1.24
N GLN A 35 27.51 20.78 -1.16
CA GLN A 35 26.44 20.20 -2.00
C GLN A 35 25.06 20.69 -1.56
N TRP A 36 24.81 20.76 -0.25
CA TRP A 36 23.56 21.21 0.36
C TRP A 36 23.83 22.23 1.46
N SER A 37 23.15 23.38 1.40
CA SER A 37 23.19 24.41 2.45
C SER A 37 22.06 24.17 3.45
N VAL A 38 22.36 23.43 4.52
CA VAL A 38 21.42 23.17 5.63
C VAL A 38 20.89 24.47 6.22
N GLN A 39 21.74 25.50 6.34
CA GLN A 39 21.34 26.83 6.82
C GLN A 39 20.27 27.45 5.94
N LYS A 40 20.41 27.35 4.60
CA LYS A 40 19.44 27.93 3.67
C LYS A 40 18.10 27.19 3.75
N LEU A 41 18.14 25.86 3.81
CA LEU A 41 16.94 25.04 3.99
C LEU A 41 16.21 25.40 5.30
N VAL A 42 16.95 25.50 6.41
CA VAL A 42 16.38 25.90 7.71
C VAL A 42 15.75 27.29 7.62
N GLN A 43 16.46 28.26 7.02
CA GLN A 43 15.93 29.62 6.84
C GLN A 43 14.66 29.65 6.00
N GLU A 44 14.61 28.91 4.90
CA GLU A 44 13.42 28.81 4.03
C GLU A 44 12.24 28.21 4.81
N ILE A 45 12.44 27.13 5.58
CA ILE A 45 11.39 26.52 6.41
C ILE A 45 10.92 27.47 7.52
N GLU A 46 11.84 28.11 8.24
CA GLU A 46 11.51 29.05 9.32
C GLU A 46 10.72 30.26 8.82
N GLN A 47 11.08 30.79 7.64
CA GLN A 47 10.37 31.90 7.01
C GLN A 47 8.97 31.50 6.53
N ASP A 48 8.85 30.37 5.85
CA ASP A 48 7.58 29.93 5.26
C ASP A 48 6.55 29.49 6.30
N LEU A 49 7.02 28.94 7.42
CA LEU A 49 6.14 28.41 8.48
C LEU A 49 6.03 29.34 9.70
N GLU A 50 6.75 30.47 9.72
CA GLU A 50 6.84 31.38 10.86
C GLU A 50 7.25 30.67 12.18
N VAL A 51 8.09 29.64 12.06
CA VAL A 51 8.61 28.85 13.19
C VAL A 51 10.10 29.05 13.38
N ARG A 52 10.63 28.56 14.51
CA ARG A 52 12.06 28.48 14.75
C ARG A 52 12.47 27.02 14.96
N ILE A 53 13.36 26.52 14.10
CA ILE A 53 13.95 25.19 14.24
C ILE A 53 15.04 25.30 15.32
N THR A 54 14.82 24.64 16.45
CA THR A 54 15.77 24.68 17.58
C THR A 54 16.81 23.58 17.51
N ASP A 55 16.54 22.49 16.80
CA ASP A 55 17.45 21.36 16.65
C ASP A 55 17.18 20.52 15.40
N ILE A 56 18.19 19.79 14.93
CA ILE A 56 18.08 18.67 13.98
C ILE A 56 18.79 17.49 14.66
N PRO A 57 18.04 16.65 15.39
CA PRO A 57 18.64 15.73 16.35
C PRO A 57 19.42 14.60 15.69
N LEU A 58 18.96 14.10 14.54
CA LEU A 58 19.57 12.96 13.86
C LEU A 58 19.37 13.02 12.34
N VAL A 59 20.42 12.65 11.61
CA VAL A 59 20.44 12.43 10.15
C VAL A 59 21.04 11.05 9.91
N SER A 60 20.29 10.11 9.34
CA SER A 60 20.68 8.71 9.20
C SER A 60 21.17 8.34 7.79
N ARG A 61 22.08 7.36 7.67
CA ARG A 61 22.55 6.80 6.38
C ARG A 61 21.43 6.10 5.64
N GLY A 62 20.80 6.80 4.69
CA GLY A 62 19.86 6.20 3.76
C GLY A 62 20.56 5.33 2.71
N SER A 63 20.77 4.03 2.96
CA SER A 63 20.81 2.97 1.92
C SER A 63 21.31 1.60 2.41
N ASN A 64 22.19 1.51 3.42
CA ASN A 64 22.87 0.24 3.72
C ASN A 64 22.04 -0.77 4.53
N ASN A 65 20.93 -0.33 5.13
CA ASN A 65 20.05 -1.18 5.95
C ASN A 65 18.68 -1.50 5.30
N PHE A 66 18.50 -1.19 4.01
CA PHE A 66 17.22 -1.40 3.32
C PHE A 66 16.77 -2.86 3.30
N MET A 67 17.66 -3.82 3.12
CA MET A 67 17.28 -5.24 3.12
C MET A 67 16.70 -5.69 4.47
N ARG A 68 17.27 -5.17 5.58
CA ARG A 68 16.77 -5.44 6.92
C ARG A 68 15.43 -4.75 7.17
N LEU A 69 15.30 -3.50 6.74
CA LEU A 69 14.03 -2.78 6.78
C LEU A 69 12.96 -3.53 5.98
N ILE A 70 13.27 -3.98 4.77
CA ILE A 70 12.37 -4.78 3.93
C ILE A 70 11.95 -6.07 4.63
N SER A 71 12.88 -6.78 5.29
CA SER A 71 12.52 -7.94 6.12
C SER A 71 11.55 -7.57 7.25
N GLN A 72 11.74 -6.42 7.92
CA GLN A 72 10.82 -5.97 8.96
C GLN A 72 9.46 -5.56 8.40
N LEU A 73 9.43 -4.90 7.24
CA LEU A 73 8.19 -4.59 6.52
C LEU A 73 7.40 -5.87 6.22
N ALA A 74 8.06 -6.92 5.72
CA ALA A 74 7.43 -8.21 5.47
C ALA A 74 6.92 -8.87 6.77
N ALA A 75 7.69 -8.79 7.86
CA ALA A 75 7.29 -9.31 9.16
C ALA A 75 6.10 -8.56 9.77
N MET A 76 6.10 -7.22 9.70
CA MET A 76 4.99 -6.37 10.14
C MET A 76 3.74 -6.62 9.32
N ARG A 77 3.88 -6.71 7.99
CA ARG A 77 2.77 -7.03 7.09
C ARG A 77 2.18 -8.41 7.40
N THR A 78 3.04 -9.39 7.68
CA THR A 78 2.62 -10.71 8.15
C THR A 78 1.86 -10.63 9.47
N ALA A 79 2.36 -9.84 10.43
CA ALA A 79 1.71 -9.65 11.73
C ALA A 79 0.31 -9.04 11.57
N LEU A 80 0.17 -7.99 10.74
CA LEU A 80 -1.13 -7.38 10.42
C LEU A 80 -2.10 -8.37 9.77
N PHE A 81 -1.62 -9.16 8.81
CA PHE A 81 -2.43 -10.18 8.14
C PHE A 81 -2.91 -11.27 9.11
N ARG A 82 -2.06 -11.67 10.07
CA ARG A 82 -2.36 -12.69 11.08
C ARG A 82 -3.16 -12.17 12.26
N PHE A 83 -3.15 -10.88 12.49
CA PHE A 83 -3.81 -10.27 13.63
C PHE A 83 -5.31 -10.58 13.61
N GLN A 84 -5.76 -11.32 14.62
CA GLN A 84 -7.17 -11.61 14.79
C GLN A 84 -7.85 -10.43 15.45
N VAL A 85 -8.61 -9.71 14.66
CA VAL A 85 -9.35 -8.56 15.11
C VAL A 85 -10.51 -9.00 15.99
N SER A 86 -10.72 -8.33 17.12
CA SER A 86 -11.83 -8.64 18.01
C SER A 86 -13.18 -8.27 17.36
N LYS A 87 -14.25 -8.99 17.73
CA LYS A 87 -15.61 -8.68 17.24
C LYS A 87 -16.04 -7.24 17.57
N GLU A 88 -15.62 -6.72 18.73
CA GLU A 88 -15.90 -5.34 19.13
C GLU A 88 -15.16 -4.33 18.25
N PHE A 89 -13.94 -4.67 17.81
CA PHE A 89 -13.18 -3.84 16.89
C PHE A 89 -13.79 -3.88 15.49
N HIS A 90 -14.27 -5.03 15.00
CA HIS A 90 -15.03 -5.11 13.74
C HIS A 90 -16.22 -4.13 13.71
N ALA A 91 -16.96 -4.03 14.82
CA ALA A 91 -18.13 -3.17 14.92
C ALA A 91 -17.79 -1.67 14.84
N ARG A 92 -16.55 -1.29 15.19
CA ARG A 92 -16.08 0.10 15.26
C ARG A 92 -15.23 0.53 14.06
N PHE A 93 -14.63 -0.42 13.35
CA PHE A 93 -13.70 -0.11 12.27
C PHE A 93 -14.40 0.17 10.94
N ARG A 94 -13.77 1.03 10.12
CA ARG A 94 -14.32 1.44 8.83
C ARG A 94 -14.16 0.29 7.83
N LEU A 95 -15.27 -0.21 7.30
CA LEU A 95 -15.26 -0.99 6.06
C LEU A 95 -15.06 -0.06 4.86
N PHE A 96 -15.68 1.14 4.89
CA PHE A 96 -15.66 2.14 3.81
C PHE A 96 -15.89 3.56 4.33
N LYS A 97 -15.54 4.57 3.52
CA LYS A 97 -15.98 5.97 3.70
C LYS A 97 -17.50 6.10 3.46
N SER A 98 -18.06 5.27 2.57
CA SER A 98 -19.50 5.11 2.30
C SER A 98 -20.03 3.82 2.96
N LYS A 99 -20.67 3.95 4.13
CA LYS A 99 -21.27 2.81 4.81
C LYS A 99 -22.62 2.44 4.16
N PRO A 100 -22.90 1.15 3.88
CA PRO A 100 -24.23 0.71 3.50
C PRO A 100 -25.29 1.15 4.53
N PRO A 101 -26.50 1.55 4.12
CA PRO A 101 -27.57 1.95 5.04
C PRO A 101 -28.03 0.81 5.97
N HIS A 102 -27.89 -0.45 5.52
CA HIS A 102 -28.13 -1.65 6.32
C HIS A 102 -26.89 -2.54 6.29
N PHE A 103 -26.16 -2.62 7.40
CA PHE A 103 -24.98 -3.46 7.50
C PHE A 103 -24.85 -4.07 8.89
N ASP A 104 -25.06 -5.39 8.98
CA ASP A 104 -24.94 -6.13 10.23
C ASP A 104 -23.52 -6.68 10.41
N LEU A 105 -22.74 -6.01 11.26
CA LEU A 105 -21.36 -6.38 11.62
C LEU A 105 -21.27 -7.61 12.53
N THR A 106 -22.40 -8.13 13.00
CA THR A 106 -22.46 -9.34 13.84
C THR A 106 -22.44 -10.63 13.02
N SER A 107 -22.68 -10.54 11.71
CA SER A 107 -22.60 -11.65 10.77
C SER A 107 -21.18 -12.21 10.68
N ALA A 108 -21.06 -13.52 10.52
CA ALA A 108 -19.78 -14.16 10.26
C ALA A 108 -19.22 -13.68 8.90
N PRO A 109 -17.90 -13.50 8.77
CA PRO A 109 -17.28 -13.09 7.51
C PRO A 109 -17.20 -14.31 6.58
N THR A 110 -18.26 -14.55 5.81
CA THR A 110 -18.44 -15.64 4.84
C THR A 110 -18.39 -15.13 3.40
N GLU A 111 -18.47 -16.04 2.42
CA GLU A 111 -18.63 -15.69 1.01
C GLU A 111 -19.84 -14.77 0.78
N ASP A 112 -21.00 -15.11 1.32
CA ASP A 112 -22.23 -14.32 1.17
C ASP A 112 -22.07 -12.91 1.73
N PHE A 113 -21.46 -12.80 2.91
CA PHE A 113 -21.22 -11.51 3.56
C PHE A 113 -20.34 -10.60 2.70
N TRP A 114 -19.19 -11.11 2.22
CA TRP A 114 -18.27 -10.30 1.42
C TRP A 114 -18.76 -10.07 -0.01
N SER A 115 -19.57 -10.99 -0.56
CA SER A 115 -20.27 -10.76 -1.81
C SER A 115 -21.24 -9.59 -1.69
N HIS A 116 -22.02 -9.55 -0.60
CA HIS A 116 -22.95 -8.46 -0.33
C HIS A 116 -22.23 -7.12 -0.15
N VAL A 117 -21.09 -7.12 0.56
CA VAL A 117 -20.21 -5.95 0.68
C VAL A 117 -19.78 -5.44 -0.69
N LEU A 118 -19.32 -6.34 -1.57
CA LEU A 118 -18.83 -5.96 -2.89
C LEU A 118 -19.95 -5.44 -3.80
N VAL A 119 -21.11 -6.11 -3.80
CA VAL A 119 -22.33 -5.63 -4.48
C VAL A 119 -22.65 -4.22 -4.03
N THR A 120 -22.75 -4.00 -2.73
CA THR A 120 -23.12 -2.67 -2.20
C THR A 120 -22.09 -1.61 -2.56
N LYS A 121 -20.80 -1.96 -2.58
CA LYS A 121 -19.74 -1.03 -3.01
C LYS A 121 -19.92 -0.64 -4.47
N ILE A 122 -20.18 -1.60 -5.36
CA ILE A 122 -20.43 -1.34 -6.78
C ILE A 122 -21.66 -0.44 -6.94
N GLU A 123 -22.77 -0.78 -6.28
CA GLU A 123 -24.00 0.01 -6.31
C GLU A 123 -23.75 1.45 -5.82
N ALA A 124 -23.02 1.62 -4.72
CA ALA A 124 -22.65 2.93 -4.21
C ALA A 124 -21.73 3.73 -5.15
N THR A 125 -20.85 3.06 -5.90
CA THR A 125 -19.97 3.70 -6.89
C THR A 125 -20.72 4.08 -8.18
N ILE A 126 -21.71 3.28 -8.58
CA ILE A 126 -22.61 3.57 -9.71
C ILE A 126 -23.57 4.70 -9.36
N GLY A 127 -24.05 4.78 -8.12
CA GLY A 127 -25.13 5.69 -7.73
C GLY A 127 -26.50 5.07 -8.01
N ASN A 128 -27.46 5.82 -8.58
CA ASN A 128 -28.76 5.27 -8.94
C ASN A 128 -28.62 4.35 -10.16
N ILE A 129 -29.00 3.07 -10.01
CA ILE A 129 -29.13 2.10 -11.12
C ILE A 129 -30.10 2.59 -12.22
N SER A 130 -30.93 3.59 -11.91
CA SER A 130 -31.87 4.24 -12.82
C SER A 130 -31.24 5.35 -13.68
N ASP A 131 -30.09 5.89 -13.28
CA ASP A 131 -29.38 6.89 -14.07
C ASP A 131 -28.59 6.14 -15.15
N VAL A 132 -28.87 6.49 -16.40
CA VAL A 132 -28.22 5.90 -17.57
C VAL A 132 -26.76 6.35 -17.56
N ILE A 133 -25.89 5.51 -17.02
CA ILE A 133 -24.44 5.63 -17.18
C ILE A 133 -24.12 5.10 -18.59
N GLY A 134 -23.84 6.02 -19.52
CA GLY A 134 -23.61 5.76 -20.94
C GLY A 134 -24.18 6.85 -21.86
N TRP A 135 -23.43 7.22 -22.89
CA TRP A 135 -23.90 8.12 -23.96
C TRP A 135 -25.03 7.44 -24.78
N GLU A 136 -25.95 8.24 -25.32
CA GLU A 136 -27.18 7.76 -26.03
C GLU A 136 -26.91 6.80 -27.20
N ASP A 137 -25.69 6.77 -27.75
CA ASP A 137 -25.28 5.91 -28.86
C ASP A 137 -24.73 4.54 -28.42
N ASP A 138 -24.41 4.34 -27.13
CA ASP A 138 -23.80 3.11 -26.60
C ASP A 138 -24.81 2.31 -25.76
N HIS A 139 -25.64 1.52 -26.44
CA HIS A 139 -26.65 0.68 -25.82
C HIS A 139 -26.18 -0.11 -24.56
N LYS A 140 -26.59 0.39 -23.39
CA LYS A 140 -26.96 -0.29 -22.12
C LYS A 140 -25.88 -0.62 -21.07
N VAL A 141 -25.96 0.14 -19.97
CA VAL A 141 -25.84 -0.22 -18.53
C VAL A 141 -24.76 -1.25 -18.18
N THR A 142 -23.65 -0.76 -17.66
CA THR A 142 -22.44 -1.53 -17.31
C THR A 142 -22.38 -2.03 -15.86
N GLY A 143 -23.40 -1.75 -15.04
CA GLY A 143 -23.57 -2.33 -13.69
C GLY A 143 -24.00 -3.81 -13.66
N PRO A 144 -25.03 -4.25 -14.42
CA PRO A 144 -25.55 -5.61 -14.38
C PRO A 144 -24.54 -6.73 -14.67
N PRO A 145 -23.61 -6.62 -15.64
CA PRO A 145 -22.61 -7.66 -15.87
C PRO A 145 -21.65 -7.85 -14.70
N LEU A 146 -21.24 -6.78 -14.04
CA LEU A 146 -20.34 -6.85 -12.88
C LEU A 146 -21.01 -7.53 -11.69
N LEU A 147 -22.26 -7.16 -11.40
CA LEU A 147 -23.05 -7.80 -10.35
C LEU A 147 -23.24 -9.30 -10.61
N ARG A 148 -23.48 -9.70 -11.87
CA ARG A 148 -23.57 -11.12 -12.27
C ARG A 148 -22.23 -11.85 -12.16
N ALA A 149 -21.10 -11.17 -12.33
CA ALA A 149 -19.79 -11.79 -12.26
C ALA A 149 -19.39 -12.12 -10.82
N ILE A 150 -19.82 -11.36 -9.82
CA ILE A 150 -19.46 -11.54 -8.39
C ILE A 150 -19.50 -13.00 -7.96
N PRO A 151 -20.65 -13.72 -7.99
CA PRO A 151 -20.71 -15.10 -7.50
C PRO A 151 -19.80 -16.08 -8.25
N LEU A 152 -19.30 -15.71 -9.44
CA LEU A 152 -18.39 -16.55 -10.23
C LEU A 152 -16.91 -16.23 -9.97
N ILE A 153 -16.59 -15.04 -9.48
CA ILE A 153 -15.21 -14.60 -9.26
C ILE A 153 -14.78 -14.68 -7.80
N MET A 154 -15.73 -14.80 -6.87
CA MET A 154 -15.45 -14.97 -5.45
C MET A 154 -14.66 -16.28 -5.21
N PRO A 155 -13.66 -16.28 -4.32
CA PRO A 155 -12.92 -17.50 -4.00
C PRO A 155 -13.82 -18.58 -3.41
N ILE A 156 -13.65 -19.84 -3.80
CA ILE A 156 -14.42 -20.93 -3.17
C ILE A 156 -14.10 -20.97 -1.67
N GLU A 157 -15.13 -20.90 -0.83
CA GLU A 157 -15.00 -21.04 0.62
C GLU A 157 -14.45 -22.43 0.97
N ASP A 158 -13.36 -22.46 1.75
CA ASP A 158 -12.78 -23.69 2.26
C ASP A 158 -13.13 -23.89 3.74
N ALA A 159 -12.96 -25.12 4.22
CA ALA A 159 -13.35 -25.50 5.57
C ALA A 159 -12.62 -24.73 6.68
N THR A 160 -11.50 -24.08 6.38
CA THR A 160 -10.76 -23.26 7.36
C THR A 160 -11.26 -21.82 7.43
N ASN A 161 -12.06 -21.39 6.44
CA ASN A 161 -12.55 -20.02 6.27
C ASN A 161 -11.43 -18.95 6.32
N ASP A 162 -10.23 -19.34 5.89
CA ASP A 162 -9.03 -18.48 5.99
C ASP A 162 -9.05 -17.35 4.96
N LEU A 163 -9.82 -17.49 3.90
CA LEU A 163 -9.93 -16.52 2.82
C LEU A 163 -10.86 -15.36 3.17
N TYR A 164 -11.99 -15.66 3.81
CA TYR A 164 -13.01 -14.66 4.12
C TYR A 164 -12.84 -14.01 5.47
N ARG A 165 -12.01 -14.55 6.37
CA ARG A 165 -11.72 -13.90 7.66
C ARG A 165 -11.30 -12.43 7.47
N CYS A 166 -11.74 -11.59 8.39
CA CYS A 166 -11.34 -10.20 8.47
C CYS A 166 -9.84 -10.08 8.75
N VAL A 167 -9.15 -9.23 7.98
CA VAL A 167 -7.78 -8.80 8.22
C VAL A 167 -7.71 -7.29 8.35
N THR A 168 -6.72 -6.80 9.11
CA THR A 168 -6.49 -5.36 9.26
C THR A 168 -5.61 -4.86 8.12
N GLU A 169 -6.05 -3.79 7.48
CA GLU A 169 -5.29 -3.04 6.50
C GLU A 169 -4.97 -1.64 7.00
N HIS A 170 -3.76 -1.18 6.69
CA HIS A 170 -3.32 0.17 7.05
C HIS A 170 -3.92 1.24 6.13
N GLY A 171 -4.18 0.91 4.86
CA GLY A 171 -4.61 1.86 3.83
C GLY A 171 -3.48 2.71 3.21
N GLY A 172 -2.30 2.72 3.83
CA GLY A 172 -1.11 3.46 3.39
C GLY A 172 0.19 2.84 3.91
N PHE A 173 0.28 1.51 3.91
CA PHE A 173 1.42 0.82 4.51
C PHE A 173 2.68 1.00 3.65
N GLY A 174 3.66 1.74 4.18
CA GLY A 174 4.93 1.98 3.50
C GLY A 174 5.94 2.62 4.44
N ILE A 175 7.19 2.69 3.99
CA ILE A 175 8.29 3.24 4.81
C ILE A 175 8.07 4.71 5.19
N HIS A 176 7.29 5.45 4.39
CA HIS A 176 6.94 6.86 4.63
C HIS A 176 5.99 7.07 5.84
N ASN A 177 5.37 5.99 6.32
CA ASN A 177 4.45 5.99 7.46
C ASN A 177 5.03 5.29 8.69
N MET A 178 6.36 5.23 8.79
CA MET A 178 7.07 4.50 9.84
C MET A 178 8.14 5.36 10.48
N THR A 179 8.27 5.27 11.80
CA THR A 179 9.46 5.76 12.50
C THR A 179 10.53 4.68 12.50
N ILE A 180 11.75 5.06 12.16
CA ILE A 180 12.89 4.15 12.07
C ILE A 180 13.95 4.66 13.02
N GLU A 181 14.38 3.80 13.93
CA GLU A 181 15.46 4.07 14.87
C GLU A 181 16.71 3.29 14.43
N GLU A 182 17.86 3.98 14.40
CA GLU A 182 19.17 3.39 14.20
C GLU A 182 19.93 3.48 15.52
N THR A 183 19.84 2.44 16.36
CA THR A 183 20.58 2.42 17.63
C THR A 183 22.04 1.97 17.44
N SER A 184 22.35 1.35 16.30
CA SER A 184 23.71 1.07 15.83
C SER A 184 23.70 0.74 14.33
N PRO A 185 24.86 0.69 13.64
CA PRO A 185 24.94 0.27 12.23
C PRO A 185 24.29 -1.10 11.97
N ASP A 186 24.33 -1.97 12.99
CA ASP A 186 23.73 -3.31 13.00
C ASP A 186 22.37 -3.35 13.71
N HIS A 187 21.74 -2.20 13.98
CA HIS A 187 20.46 -2.13 14.66
C HIS A 187 19.63 -0.96 14.14
N VAL A 188 19.17 -1.13 12.90
CA VAL A 188 18.09 -0.33 12.32
C VAL A 188 16.78 -1.08 12.45
N GLY A 189 15.77 -0.41 13.01
CA GLY A 189 14.46 -1.01 13.25
C GLY A 189 13.30 -0.04 13.15
N VAL A 190 12.17 -0.53 12.65
CA VAL A 190 10.89 0.18 12.70
C VAL A 190 10.36 0.15 14.13
N THR A 191 10.10 1.33 14.69
CA THR A 191 9.61 1.47 16.08
C THR A 191 8.12 1.77 16.15
N SER A 192 7.55 2.39 15.11
CA SER A 192 6.11 2.65 15.03
C SER A 192 5.60 2.70 13.59
N LEU A 193 4.30 2.47 13.45
CA LEU A 193 3.52 2.61 12.22
C LEU A 193 2.34 3.53 12.51
N TYR A 194 2.27 4.65 11.81
CA TYR A 194 1.29 5.73 12.03
C TYR A 194 0.52 6.04 10.74
N ASP A 195 -0.43 6.98 10.82
CA ASP A 195 -1.32 7.36 9.70
C ASP A 195 -2.39 6.32 9.34
N TRP A 196 -3.06 5.82 10.38
CA TRP A 196 -4.16 4.84 10.28
C TRP A 196 -5.49 5.45 9.80
N GLU A 197 -5.52 6.67 9.27
CA GLU A 197 -6.77 7.37 8.92
C GLU A 197 -7.58 6.67 7.80
N THR A 198 -6.87 5.96 6.93
CA THR A 198 -7.42 5.13 5.85
C THR A 198 -7.44 3.63 6.19
N GLY A 199 -7.07 3.28 7.43
CA GLY A 199 -7.09 1.91 7.92
C GLY A 199 -8.48 1.30 7.83
N CYS A 200 -8.56 0.06 7.35
CA CYS A 200 -9.82 -0.63 7.15
C CYS A 200 -9.72 -2.14 7.45
N ILE A 201 -10.86 -2.81 7.41
CA ILE A 201 -10.93 -4.27 7.45
C ILE A 201 -11.37 -4.76 6.07
N VAL A 202 -10.68 -5.79 5.58
CA VAL A 202 -10.97 -6.47 4.32
C VAL A 202 -10.94 -7.98 4.55
N PRO A 203 -11.51 -8.81 3.66
CA PRO A 203 -11.26 -10.25 3.71
C PRO A 203 -9.81 -10.52 3.33
N ALA A 204 -9.24 -11.62 3.84
CA ALA A 204 -7.85 -11.98 3.60
C ALA A 204 -7.47 -12.01 2.11
N PHE A 205 -8.37 -12.43 1.22
CA PHE A 205 -8.10 -12.44 -0.23
C PHE A 205 -8.00 -11.04 -0.88
N LEU A 206 -8.47 -9.99 -0.21
CA LEU A 206 -8.33 -8.58 -0.61
C LEU A 206 -7.18 -7.84 0.08
N ALA A 207 -6.47 -8.48 1.01
CA ALA A 207 -5.32 -7.90 1.70
C ALA A 207 -4.28 -7.33 0.71
N ASP A 208 -3.80 -6.11 0.90
CA ASP A 208 -2.91 -5.45 -0.06
C ASP A 208 -1.44 -5.75 0.30
N PRO A 209 -0.72 -6.55 -0.52
CA PRO A 209 0.65 -6.88 -0.19
C PRO A 209 1.64 -5.79 -0.63
N VAL A 210 1.17 -4.76 -1.35
CA VAL A 210 2.03 -3.66 -1.84
C VAL A 210 2.72 -2.96 -0.68
N VAL A 211 3.98 -2.59 -0.91
CA VAL A 211 4.74 -1.74 0.00
C VAL A 211 5.53 -0.69 -0.78
N PRO A 212 5.22 0.60 -0.61
CA PRO A 212 6.05 1.69 -1.09
C PRO A 212 7.34 1.78 -0.29
N VAL A 213 8.48 1.75 -0.98
CA VAL A 213 9.82 1.86 -0.42
C VAL A 213 10.61 2.89 -1.21
N SER A 214 10.97 3.99 -0.55
CA SER A 214 11.63 5.14 -1.20
C SER A 214 10.76 5.68 -2.36
N GLN A 215 11.23 5.58 -3.60
CA GLN A 215 10.53 6.06 -4.81
C GLN A 215 9.87 4.97 -5.64
N VAL A 216 9.73 3.75 -5.10
CA VAL A 216 9.13 2.64 -5.86
C VAL A 216 8.14 1.86 -5.02
N ASP A 217 7.16 1.27 -5.71
CA ASP A 217 6.20 0.36 -5.09
C ASP A 217 6.61 -1.08 -5.37
N LEU A 218 6.89 -1.85 -4.33
CA LEU A 218 7.08 -3.29 -4.44
C LEU A 218 5.70 -3.94 -4.56
N THR A 219 5.42 -4.57 -5.70
CA THR A 219 4.08 -5.05 -6.06
C THR A 219 4.11 -6.39 -6.80
N LEU A 220 2.95 -6.96 -7.05
CA LEU A 220 2.76 -8.20 -7.81
C LEU A 220 1.98 -7.89 -9.09
N SER A 221 2.48 -8.34 -10.24
CA SER A 221 1.66 -8.36 -11.47
C SER A 221 0.73 -9.58 -11.54
N ASN A 222 1.17 -10.65 -10.89
CA ASN A 222 0.46 -11.88 -10.59
C ASN A 222 1.14 -12.42 -9.32
N PRO A 223 0.45 -13.15 -8.43
CA PRO A 223 1.06 -13.81 -7.28
C PRO A 223 2.39 -14.55 -7.56
N ALA A 224 2.60 -15.07 -8.77
CA ALA A 224 3.85 -15.71 -9.18
C ALA A 224 4.93 -14.75 -9.75
N ARG A 225 4.65 -13.45 -9.89
CA ARG A 225 5.53 -12.49 -10.58
C ARG A 225 5.61 -11.16 -9.85
N HIS A 226 6.73 -10.98 -9.14
CA HIS A 226 7.12 -9.76 -8.45
C HIS A 226 7.46 -8.65 -9.45
N VAL A 227 6.99 -7.44 -9.15
CA VAL A 227 7.13 -6.26 -9.97
C VAL A 227 7.47 -5.06 -9.10
N VAL A 228 7.99 -4.04 -9.75
CA VAL A 228 8.24 -2.73 -9.18
C VAL A 228 7.41 -1.75 -10.00
N ALA A 229 6.58 -0.95 -9.34
CA ALA A 229 5.78 0.12 -9.92
C ALA A 229 6.28 1.51 -9.48
N CYS A 230 5.67 2.58 -10.03
CA CYS A 230 6.01 3.99 -9.73
C CYS A 230 7.49 4.35 -9.93
N LYS A 231 8.14 3.78 -10.94
CA LYS A 231 9.57 3.97 -11.21
C LYS A 231 9.86 5.40 -11.71
N PRO A 232 10.88 6.07 -11.17
CA PRO A 232 11.45 7.28 -11.78
C PRO A 232 11.81 7.08 -13.26
N SER A 233 11.63 8.11 -14.08
CA SER A 233 11.88 8.05 -15.53
C SER A 233 13.36 7.92 -15.90
N ASP A 234 14.26 8.25 -14.97
CA ASP A 234 15.71 8.35 -15.14
C ASP A 234 16.48 7.16 -14.52
N ASN A 235 15.79 6.08 -14.16
CA ASN A 235 16.40 4.89 -13.55
C ASN A 235 17.46 4.23 -14.43
N SER A 236 18.62 3.95 -13.84
CA SER A 236 19.65 3.15 -14.50
C SER A 236 19.32 1.66 -14.47
N PRO A 237 19.94 0.83 -15.34
CA PRO A 237 19.81 -0.62 -15.26
C PRO A 237 20.20 -1.22 -13.89
N ALA A 238 21.12 -0.58 -13.17
CA ALA A 238 21.53 -0.99 -11.83
C ALA A 238 20.45 -0.71 -10.78
N ASP A 239 19.73 0.41 -10.90
CA ASP A 239 18.61 0.75 -10.01
C ASP A 239 17.47 -0.25 -10.20
N LEU A 240 17.13 -0.55 -11.46
CA LEU A 240 16.11 -1.56 -11.79
C LEU A 240 16.46 -2.95 -11.25
N LYS A 241 17.74 -3.33 -11.28
CA LYS A 241 18.21 -4.59 -10.67
C LYS A 241 18.03 -4.57 -9.17
N THR A 242 18.40 -3.47 -8.52
CA THR A 242 18.28 -3.29 -7.07
C THR A 242 16.82 -3.37 -6.61
N TYR A 243 15.91 -2.68 -7.29
CA TYR A 243 14.48 -2.72 -6.95
C TYR A 243 13.87 -4.10 -7.14
N ARG A 244 14.33 -4.86 -8.15
CA ARG A 244 13.93 -6.27 -8.28
C ARG A 244 14.41 -7.10 -7.11
N THR A 245 15.68 -6.96 -6.71
CA THR A 245 16.20 -7.64 -5.51
C THR A 245 15.37 -7.32 -4.27
N TRP A 246 14.96 -6.06 -4.08
CA TRP A 246 14.11 -5.65 -2.97
C TRP A 246 12.72 -6.28 -3.04
N SER A 247 12.09 -6.26 -4.22
CA SER A 247 10.78 -6.88 -4.45
C SER A 247 10.83 -8.38 -4.18
N ASP A 248 11.81 -9.07 -4.76
CA ASP A 248 12.01 -10.51 -4.57
C ASP A 248 12.19 -10.87 -3.10
N HIS A 249 13.07 -10.16 -2.39
CA HIS A 249 13.32 -10.40 -0.98
C HIS A 249 12.10 -10.11 -0.11
N TYR A 250 11.37 -9.01 -0.37
CA TYR A 250 10.15 -8.68 0.37
C TYR A 250 9.11 -9.79 0.27
N PHE A 251 8.78 -10.23 -0.95
CA PHE A 251 7.74 -11.24 -1.17
C PHE A 251 8.18 -12.63 -0.73
N GLU A 252 9.45 -13.00 -0.91
CA GLU A 252 10.02 -14.22 -0.35
C GLU A 252 9.85 -14.26 1.18
N GLN A 253 10.21 -13.17 1.87
CA GLN A 253 10.03 -13.08 3.31
C GLN A 253 8.56 -13.08 3.71
N LEU A 254 7.70 -12.32 3.02
CA LEU A 254 6.27 -12.25 3.32
C LEU A 254 5.60 -13.62 3.21
N PHE A 255 5.85 -14.35 2.12
CA PHE A 255 5.19 -15.64 1.87
C PHE A 255 5.83 -16.79 2.64
N THR A 256 7.11 -16.71 2.97
CA THR A 256 7.73 -17.65 3.93
C THR A 256 7.07 -17.52 5.29
N HIS A 257 6.85 -16.30 5.76
CA HIS A 257 6.25 -16.07 7.06
C HIS A 257 4.74 -16.25 7.04
N ALA A 258 4.03 -15.96 5.94
CA ALA A 258 2.58 -16.11 5.81
C ALA A 258 2.18 -16.79 4.48
N PRO A 259 2.33 -18.11 4.35
CA PRO A 259 1.95 -18.84 3.13
C PRO A 259 0.47 -18.68 2.76
N VAL A 260 -0.39 -18.58 3.77
CA VAL A 260 -1.84 -18.33 3.58
C VAL A 260 -2.11 -16.99 2.88
N PHE A 261 -1.24 -15.99 3.05
CA PHE A 261 -1.37 -14.71 2.34
C PHE A 261 -1.19 -14.92 0.84
N GLN A 262 -0.17 -15.68 0.44
CA GLN A 262 0.04 -16.00 -0.97
C GLN A 262 -1.18 -16.69 -1.59
N ILE A 263 -1.68 -17.73 -0.91
CA ILE A 263 -2.88 -18.48 -1.35
C ILE A 263 -4.09 -17.56 -1.46
N ALA A 264 -4.27 -16.64 -0.50
CA ALA A 264 -5.38 -15.70 -0.49
C ALA A 264 -5.32 -14.72 -1.68
N ILE A 265 -4.14 -14.20 -2.02
CA ILE A 265 -3.94 -13.34 -3.20
C ILE A 265 -4.18 -14.12 -4.49
N GLU A 266 -3.69 -15.36 -4.58
CA GLU A 266 -3.87 -16.25 -5.74
C GLU A 266 -5.35 -16.53 -6.01
N ARG A 267 -6.06 -17.01 -5.00
CA ARG A 267 -7.48 -17.33 -5.11
C ARG A 267 -8.34 -16.07 -5.28
N GLY A 268 -7.97 -14.96 -4.67
CA GLY A 268 -8.65 -13.67 -4.78
C GLY A 268 -8.39 -12.89 -6.07
N SER A 269 -7.45 -13.34 -6.91
CA SER A 269 -6.91 -12.56 -8.03
C SER A 269 -7.97 -11.91 -8.93
N ALA A 270 -9.07 -12.62 -9.24
CA ALA A 270 -10.16 -12.09 -10.06
C ALA A 270 -10.93 -10.96 -9.35
N VAL A 271 -11.31 -11.12 -8.08
CA VAL A 271 -11.99 -10.07 -7.31
C VAL A 271 -11.09 -8.88 -7.08
N ARG A 272 -9.78 -9.11 -6.86
CA ARG A 272 -8.80 -8.03 -6.62
C ARG A 272 -8.72 -7.04 -7.78
N ILE A 273 -8.83 -7.51 -9.03
CA ILE A 273 -8.87 -6.64 -10.21
C ILE A 273 -10.00 -5.60 -10.06
N LEU A 274 -11.19 -6.07 -9.70
CA LEU A 274 -12.36 -5.23 -9.50
C LEU A 274 -12.19 -4.33 -8.26
N TRP A 275 -11.69 -4.89 -7.16
CA TRP A 275 -11.51 -4.17 -5.90
C TRP A 275 -10.57 -2.97 -6.03
N VAL A 276 -9.42 -3.16 -6.68
CA VAL A 276 -8.43 -2.09 -6.90
C VAL A 276 -9.06 -0.97 -7.74
N ALA A 277 -9.76 -1.32 -8.82
CA ALA A 277 -10.46 -0.34 -9.64
C ALA A 277 -11.52 0.46 -8.86
N LEU A 278 -12.32 -0.21 -8.04
CA LEU A 278 -13.35 0.43 -7.22
C LEU A 278 -12.76 1.28 -6.08
N ARG A 279 -11.57 0.96 -5.58
CA ARG A 279 -10.87 1.75 -4.55
C ARG A 279 -10.44 3.11 -5.11
N ASP A 280 -9.93 3.11 -6.33
CA ASP A 280 -9.31 4.29 -6.93
C ASP A 280 -10.37 5.18 -7.65
N CYS A 281 -11.60 4.67 -7.81
CA CYS A 281 -12.73 5.43 -8.35
C CYS A 281 -13.22 6.50 -7.35
N ARG A 282 -12.93 7.79 -7.64
CA ARG A 282 -13.39 8.95 -6.87
C ARG A 282 -14.68 9.58 -7.40
N GLY A 283 -15.47 8.84 -8.19
CA GLY A 283 -16.74 9.33 -8.74
C GLY A 283 -16.62 10.35 -9.86
N GLU A 284 -15.42 10.65 -10.37
CA GLU A 284 -15.22 11.66 -11.42
C GLU A 284 -15.43 11.10 -12.84
N GLU A 285 -15.30 9.78 -13.07
CA GLU A 285 -15.60 9.12 -14.36
C GLU A 285 -16.07 7.65 -14.20
N PRO A 286 -17.26 7.40 -13.62
CA PRO A 286 -17.78 6.04 -13.47
C PRO A 286 -17.98 5.32 -14.82
N ASP A 287 -18.41 6.03 -15.86
CA ASP A 287 -18.78 5.48 -17.16
C ASP A 287 -17.63 4.73 -17.85
N ASN A 288 -16.44 5.34 -17.91
CA ASN A 288 -15.24 4.74 -18.51
C ASN A 288 -14.79 3.49 -17.75
N LEU A 289 -14.83 3.56 -16.42
CA LEU A 289 -14.49 2.44 -15.55
C LEU A 289 -15.45 1.28 -15.77
N PHE A 290 -16.76 1.53 -15.68
CA PHE A 290 -17.76 0.49 -15.84
C PHE A 290 -17.84 -0.06 -17.26
N GLY A 291 -17.58 0.73 -18.31
CA GLY A 291 -17.43 0.24 -19.68
C GLY A 291 -16.38 -0.85 -19.81
N VAL A 292 -15.14 -0.56 -19.40
CA VAL A 292 -14.03 -1.51 -19.48
C VAL A 292 -14.26 -2.73 -18.59
N PHE A 293 -14.72 -2.52 -17.35
CA PHE A 293 -14.96 -3.63 -16.41
C PHE A 293 -16.20 -4.46 -16.77
N GLY A 294 -17.20 -3.86 -17.42
CA GLY A 294 -18.36 -4.56 -17.96
C GLY A 294 -17.95 -5.57 -19.03
N THR A 295 -17.16 -5.15 -20.01
CA THR A 295 -16.60 -6.07 -21.04
C THR A 295 -15.71 -7.14 -20.42
N TRP A 296 -14.87 -6.79 -19.43
CA TRP A 296 -14.08 -7.78 -18.69
C TRP A 296 -14.98 -8.81 -17.99
N ALA A 297 -16.05 -8.37 -17.31
CA ALA A 297 -16.98 -9.21 -16.58
C ALA A 297 -17.72 -10.18 -17.51
N GLU A 298 -18.20 -9.71 -18.66
CA GLU A 298 -18.87 -10.57 -19.65
C GLU A 298 -17.94 -11.66 -20.20
N ASN A 299 -16.72 -11.28 -20.56
CA ASN A 299 -15.69 -12.24 -20.99
C ASN A 299 -15.36 -13.25 -19.90
N ARG A 300 -15.37 -12.83 -18.63
CA ARG A 300 -15.10 -13.71 -17.49
C ARG A 300 -16.26 -14.67 -17.25
N ILE A 301 -17.50 -14.19 -17.26
CA ILE A 301 -18.71 -15.01 -17.14
C ILE A 301 -18.73 -16.07 -18.25
N ALA A 302 -18.50 -15.68 -19.50
CA ALA A 302 -18.50 -16.60 -20.64
C ALA A 302 -17.45 -17.73 -20.48
N LYS A 303 -16.25 -17.41 -19.96
CA LYS A 303 -15.19 -18.39 -19.72
C LYS A 303 -15.46 -19.33 -18.56
N LEU A 304 -16.17 -18.87 -17.53
CA LEU A 304 -16.47 -19.66 -16.33
C LEU A 304 -17.77 -20.46 -16.44
N SER A 305 -18.63 -20.11 -17.39
CA SER A 305 -19.93 -20.77 -17.63
C SER A 305 -19.89 -21.75 -18.81
N ALA A 306 -18.75 -21.87 -19.48
CA ALA A 306 -18.49 -22.81 -20.59
C ALA A 306 -17.85 -24.10 -20.06
#